data_AF-A0A933G8U9-F1
#
_entry.id   AF-A0A933G8U9-F1
#
_cell.length_a   1.000
_cell.length_b   1.000
_cell.length_c   1.000
_cell.angle_alpha   90.00
_cell.angle_beta   90.00
_cell.angle_gamma   90.00
#
_symmetry.space_group_name_H-M   'P 1'
#
loop_
_entity.id
_entity.type
_entity.pdbx_description
1 polymer ?
#
loop_
_entity_poly.entity_id
_entity_poly.type
_entity_poly.pdbx_seq_one_letter_code
_entity_poly.pdbx_strand_id
1 'polypeptide(L)'
;MRLRIALISGTMAGLVWLWVGPSFGANPPAGERKAVVRVITRWNSDCDGNTRGDWDNMLDAWYDEIADGDGIPDGHGAKAWSKDGFYQNGNIVDSDFTDPNIVTWGNDDADDRLDEDDVCLVGLHGSESSDAERWTAAVRVDEAGDGNCWANQHHMSFGDTNDLEFLHISSCHSMCEDNWPEWFGSFNKVHQIDGFHGIMYIGSTLTSNYRDFGDDVFDIAIADAWLDNHYDPAHWYETWQDGDQCPVAYAVGTSENDTTTRRDQEEYDDEFSDVSNPTWYAVTYVGGCDPYKDPALPD
;
A
#
# COMPACT_ATOMS: atom_id res chain seq x y z
N MET A 1 9.98 -9.64 26.47
CA MET A 1 9.71 -8.63 25.42
C MET A 1 9.09 -7.41 26.11
N ARG A 2 9.71 -6.23 26.03
CA ARG A 2 9.18 -4.99 26.60
C ARG A 2 8.47 -4.24 25.47
N LEU A 3 7.18 -4.50 25.31
CA LEU A 3 6.34 -3.65 24.47
C LEU A 3 6.17 -2.31 25.19
N ARG A 4 6.51 -1.20 24.51
CA ARG A 4 6.10 0.14 24.92
C ARG A 4 4.64 0.34 24.49
N ILE A 5 3.88 1.04 25.33
CA ILE A 5 2.44 1.22 25.24
C ILE A 5 2.17 2.63 24.68
N ALA A 6 1.30 2.75 23.69
CA ALA A 6 0.00 3.39 23.90
C ALA A 6 -1.07 2.37 23.45
N LEU A 7 -2.05 2.06 24.30
CA LEU A 7 -2.95 0.88 24.22
C LEU A 7 -4.40 1.33 24.50
N ILE A 8 -5.42 0.57 24.04
CA ILE A 8 -6.41 -0.21 24.85
C ILE A 8 -7.78 -0.45 24.12
N SER A 9 -8.03 -1.71 23.73
CA SER A 9 -9.23 -2.61 23.80
C SER A 9 -10.68 -2.18 23.42
N GLY A 10 -11.33 -2.98 22.53
CA GLY A 10 -12.23 -4.08 22.94
C GLY A 10 -13.69 -4.18 22.42
N THR A 11 -13.95 -5.24 21.61
CA THR A 11 -15.10 -6.19 21.55
C THR A 11 -16.33 -6.02 20.61
N MET A 12 -16.33 -6.89 19.57
CA MET A 12 -17.30 -7.94 19.16
C MET A 12 -18.60 -7.66 18.36
N ALA A 13 -18.56 -8.16 17.10
CA ALA A 13 -19.40 -9.22 16.50
C ALA A 13 -20.64 -8.88 15.61
N GLY A 14 -20.52 -9.15 14.30
CA GLY A 14 -21.18 -10.33 13.67
C GLY A 14 -22.17 -10.12 12.50
N LEU A 15 -21.88 -10.83 11.37
CA LEU A 15 -22.78 -11.41 10.34
C LEU A 15 -23.51 -10.43 9.38
N VAL A 16 -23.46 -10.50 8.03
CA VAL A 16 -23.88 -11.57 7.08
C VAL A 16 -23.45 -11.13 5.65
N TRP A 17 -22.91 -12.02 4.83
CA TRP A 17 -22.53 -11.75 3.43
C TRP A 17 -23.72 -11.68 2.47
N LEU A 18 -23.83 -10.60 1.69
CA LEU A 18 -24.65 -10.50 0.48
C LEU A 18 -23.76 -10.11 -0.70
N TRP A 19 -23.53 -11.04 -1.62
CA TRP A 19 -22.71 -10.81 -2.81
C TRP A 19 -23.49 -9.93 -3.81
N VAL A 20 -23.00 -8.72 -4.11
CA VAL A 20 -23.50 -7.84 -5.18
C VAL A 20 -22.34 -7.59 -6.14
N GLY A 21 -22.51 -7.89 -7.43
CA GLY A 21 -21.49 -7.67 -8.45
C GLY A 21 -21.16 -6.19 -8.66
N PRO A 22 -20.07 -5.87 -9.37
CA PRO A 22 -19.46 -4.53 -9.36
C PRO A 22 -20.43 -3.49 -9.92
N SER A 23 -20.76 -2.51 -9.08
CA SER A 23 -21.33 -1.24 -9.48
C SER A 23 -20.20 -0.36 -10.00
N PHE A 24 -20.24 0.01 -11.27
CA PHE A 24 -19.46 1.14 -11.76
C PHE A 24 -20.01 2.40 -11.09
N GLY A 25 -19.27 2.93 -10.10
CA GLY A 25 -19.52 4.23 -9.49
C GLY A 25 -19.39 5.32 -10.53
N ALA A 26 -20.20 6.38 -10.42
CA ALA A 26 -19.94 7.59 -11.18
C ALA A 26 -18.71 8.28 -10.58
N ASN A 27 -17.82 8.83 -11.42
CA ASN A 27 -16.65 9.57 -10.96
C ASN A 27 -17.09 10.61 -9.91
N PRO A 28 -16.45 10.62 -8.74
CA PRO A 28 -16.84 11.51 -7.67
C PRO A 28 -16.54 12.98 -8.01
N PRO A 29 -17.33 13.94 -7.50
CA PRO A 29 -17.08 15.38 -7.62
C PRO A 29 -15.63 15.80 -7.27
N ALA A 30 -15.15 16.87 -7.91
CA ALA A 30 -13.83 17.44 -7.61
C ALA A 30 -13.67 17.81 -6.12
N GLY A 31 -12.64 17.27 -5.47
CA GLY A 31 -12.35 17.42 -4.04
C GLY A 31 -12.93 16.30 -3.15
N GLU A 32 -13.44 15.22 -3.73
CA GLU A 32 -13.71 13.97 -3.01
C GLU A 32 -12.48 13.07 -3.06
N ARG A 33 -12.08 12.56 -1.88
CA ARG A 33 -10.97 11.62 -1.73
C ARG A 33 -11.31 10.30 -2.40
N LYS A 34 -10.44 9.84 -3.28
CA LYS A 34 -10.64 8.66 -4.10
C LYS A 34 -9.66 7.56 -3.74
N ALA A 35 -10.17 6.35 -3.78
CA ALA A 35 -9.37 5.16 -3.56
C ALA A 35 -9.43 4.22 -4.76
N VAL A 36 -8.26 3.65 -5.06
CA VAL A 36 -8.10 2.61 -6.08
C VAL A 36 -7.31 1.41 -5.57
N VAL A 37 -7.76 0.23 -5.98
CA VAL A 37 -7.06 -1.03 -5.72
C VAL A 37 -6.59 -1.64 -7.03
N ARG A 38 -5.33 -2.11 -7.06
CA ARG A 38 -4.78 -2.88 -8.17
C ARG A 38 -4.18 -4.18 -7.65
N VAL A 39 -4.80 -5.31 -7.95
CA VAL A 39 -4.38 -6.60 -7.39
C VAL A 39 -4.32 -7.69 -8.46
N ILE A 40 -3.22 -8.46 -8.44
CA ILE A 40 -3.07 -9.68 -9.23
C ILE A 40 -3.11 -10.87 -8.29
N THR A 41 -4.15 -11.70 -8.42
CA THR A 41 -4.25 -12.98 -7.72
C THR A 41 -3.91 -14.16 -8.62
N ARG A 42 -3.90 -13.96 -9.95
CA ARG A 42 -3.70 -14.99 -10.98
C ARG A 42 -2.87 -14.45 -12.15
N TRP A 43 -1.66 -14.96 -12.28
CA TRP A 43 -0.79 -14.80 -13.44
C TRP A 43 -1.10 -15.86 -14.50
N ASN A 44 -2.22 -15.66 -15.19
CA ASN A 44 -2.70 -16.52 -16.27
C ASN A 44 -2.82 -15.76 -17.60
N SER A 45 -1.89 -14.82 -17.84
CA SER A 45 -1.74 -14.06 -19.09
C SER A 45 -0.32 -14.22 -19.62
N ASP A 46 0.32 -13.13 -20.07
CA ASP A 46 1.60 -13.15 -20.76
C ASP A 46 2.79 -13.23 -19.80
N CYS A 47 2.62 -12.74 -18.56
CA CYS A 47 3.63 -12.76 -17.52
C CYS A 47 3.42 -13.89 -16.51
N ASP A 48 4.53 -14.48 -16.07
CA ASP A 48 4.56 -15.62 -15.15
C ASP A 48 4.51 -15.16 -13.68
N GLY A 49 3.77 -15.92 -12.87
CA GLY A 49 3.69 -15.71 -11.42
C GLY A 49 2.84 -16.79 -10.75
N ASN A 50 2.94 -16.88 -9.42
CA ASN A 50 2.17 -17.88 -8.67
C ASN A 50 0.78 -17.34 -8.27
N THR A 51 -0.24 -18.20 -8.24
CA THR A 51 -1.58 -17.80 -7.78
C THR A 51 -1.59 -17.50 -6.28
N ARG A 52 -2.33 -16.44 -5.89
CA ARG A 52 -2.53 -15.98 -4.51
C ARG A 52 -4.00 -15.60 -4.30
N GLY A 53 -4.84 -16.59 -4.02
CA GLY A 53 -6.30 -16.45 -4.06
C GLY A 53 -6.96 -15.74 -2.88
N ASP A 54 -6.20 -15.38 -1.84
CA ASP A 54 -6.70 -14.61 -0.69
C ASP A 54 -6.33 -13.13 -0.76
N TRP A 55 -5.43 -12.74 -1.67
CA TRP A 55 -4.87 -11.39 -1.72
C TRP A 55 -5.92 -10.34 -2.08
N ASP A 56 -6.82 -10.66 -3.00
CA ASP A 56 -7.96 -9.82 -3.34
C ASP A 56 -8.87 -9.60 -2.16
N ASN A 57 -9.18 -10.62 -1.36
CA ASN A 57 -10.04 -10.47 -0.19
C ASN A 57 -9.41 -9.53 0.86
N MET A 58 -8.08 -9.61 1.04
CA MET A 58 -7.36 -8.70 1.93
C MET A 58 -7.52 -7.25 1.48
N LEU A 59 -7.27 -6.97 0.20
CA LEU A 59 -7.33 -5.62 -0.35
C LEU A 59 -8.77 -5.09 -0.47
N ASP A 60 -9.74 -5.96 -0.79
CA ASP A 60 -11.17 -5.64 -0.82
C ASP A 60 -11.68 -5.26 0.57
N ALA A 61 -11.18 -5.91 1.62
CA ALA A 61 -11.56 -5.58 2.99
C ALA A 61 -11.09 -4.18 3.43
N TRP A 62 -9.87 -3.76 3.05
CA TRP A 62 -9.44 -2.38 3.23
C TRP A 62 -10.33 -1.42 2.41
N TYR A 63 -10.58 -1.76 1.16
CA TYR A 63 -11.33 -0.91 0.23
C TYR A 63 -12.78 -0.70 0.63
N ASP A 64 -13.45 -1.75 1.11
CA ASP A 64 -14.78 -1.69 1.70
C ASP A 64 -14.80 -0.81 2.95
N GLU A 65 -13.82 -0.95 3.84
CA GLU A 65 -13.78 -0.22 5.11
C GLU A 65 -13.64 1.28 4.89
N ILE A 66 -12.64 1.72 4.13
CA ILE A 66 -12.36 3.16 3.97
C ILE A 66 -13.51 3.90 3.27
N ALA A 67 -14.37 3.16 2.57
CA ALA A 67 -15.54 3.65 1.88
C ALA A 67 -16.84 3.48 2.69
N ASP A 68 -16.77 3.00 3.93
CA ASP A 68 -17.93 2.82 4.78
C ASP A 68 -18.49 4.19 5.22
N GLY A 69 -19.51 4.63 4.48
CA GLY A 69 -20.23 5.87 4.74
C GLY A 69 -21.28 5.77 5.86
N ASP A 70 -21.39 4.64 6.56
CA ASP A 70 -22.26 4.53 7.73
C ASP A 70 -21.82 5.51 8.83
N GLY A 71 -22.74 5.81 9.74
CA GLY A 71 -22.50 6.81 10.78
C GLY A 71 -21.57 6.29 11.87
N ILE A 72 -20.66 7.15 12.35
CA ILE A 72 -19.83 6.91 13.53
C ILE A 72 -20.71 6.42 14.71
N PRO A 73 -20.35 5.32 15.38
CA PRO A 73 -19.05 4.63 15.34
C PRO A 73 -18.97 3.44 14.38
N ASP A 74 -19.99 3.17 13.58
CA ASP A 74 -20.05 1.95 12.75
C ASP A 74 -19.42 2.13 11.35
N GLY A 75 -19.02 3.36 10.99
CA GLY A 75 -18.35 3.73 9.75
C GLY A 75 -17.80 5.16 9.82
N HIS A 76 -17.33 5.71 8.70
CA HIS A 76 -16.61 7.00 8.63
C HIS A 76 -17.50 8.20 8.25
N GLY A 77 -18.77 7.97 7.93
CA GLY A 77 -19.75 9.00 7.61
C GLY A 77 -19.30 9.89 6.46
N ALA A 78 -19.18 11.20 6.71
CA ALA A 78 -18.74 12.16 5.69
C ALA A 78 -17.23 12.16 5.43
N LYS A 79 -16.45 11.40 6.22
CA LYS A 79 -15.00 11.24 6.04
C LYS A 79 -14.67 10.10 5.07
N ALA A 80 -15.62 9.19 4.83
CA ALA A 80 -15.44 8.01 3.99
C ALA A 80 -14.96 8.40 2.58
N TRP A 81 -14.10 7.56 2.03
CA TRP A 81 -13.49 7.74 0.72
C TRP A 81 -14.41 7.19 -0.38
N SER A 82 -14.31 7.76 -1.57
CA SER A 82 -15.04 7.30 -2.74
C SER A 82 -14.28 6.15 -3.41
N LYS A 83 -15.02 5.12 -3.83
CA LYS A 83 -14.48 3.99 -4.58
C LYS A 83 -14.35 4.34 -6.06
N ASP A 84 -13.15 4.65 -6.52
CA ASP A 84 -12.89 4.94 -7.93
C ASP A 84 -12.75 3.64 -8.74
N GLY A 85 -11.83 2.74 -8.36
CA GLY A 85 -11.69 1.44 -9.03
C GLY A 85 -11.15 0.28 -8.19
N PHE A 86 -11.62 -0.94 -8.50
CA PHE A 86 -11.04 -2.19 -8.01
C PHE A 86 -10.62 -3.09 -9.18
N TYR A 87 -9.33 -3.05 -9.50
CA TYR A 87 -8.75 -3.73 -10.66
C TYR A 87 -8.16 -5.08 -10.25
N GLN A 88 -9.00 -6.13 -10.32
CA GLN A 88 -8.60 -7.49 -10.01
C GLN A 88 -8.23 -8.30 -11.25
N ASN A 89 -6.99 -8.79 -11.35
CA ASN A 89 -6.51 -9.60 -12.49
C ASN A 89 -6.77 -8.95 -13.86
N GLY A 90 -6.84 -7.62 -13.89
CA GLY A 90 -7.12 -6.84 -15.08
C GLY A 90 -5.94 -6.80 -16.05
N ASN A 91 -5.97 -5.80 -16.93
CA ASN A 91 -4.82 -5.43 -17.75
C ASN A 91 -3.86 -4.57 -16.91
N ILE A 92 -3.27 -5.19 -15.88
CA ILE A 92 -2.25 -4.57 -15.03
C ILE A 92 -0.90 -4.82 -15.71
N VAL A 93 -0.31 -3.74 -16.19
CA VAL A 93 0.92 -3.68 -17.00
C VAL A 93 1.96 -2.79 -16.33
N ASP A 94 3.20 -2.83 -16.82
CA ASP A 94 4.33 -2.03 -16.30
C ASP A 94 4.10 -0.52 -16.42
N SER A 95 3.50 -0.06 -17.53
CA SER A 95 3.22 1.38 -17.73
C SER A 95 2.25 1.96 -16.71
N ASP A 96 1.42 1.13 -16.05
CA ASP A 96 0.50 1.60 -15.00
C ASP A 96 1.23 2.12 -13.75
N PHE A 97 2.54 1.83 -13.62
CA PHE A 97 3.39 2.22 -12.49
C PHE A 97 4.58 3.09 -12.92
N THR A 98 4.72 3.37 -14.21
CA THR A 98 5.91 4.04 -14.76
C THR A 98 5.60 5.49 -15.10
N ASP A 99 6.42 6.39 -14.57
CA ASP A 99 6.31 7.83 -14.76
C ASP A 99 6.76 8.22 -16.18
N PRO A 100 5.90 8.89 -16.97
CA PRO A 100 6.21 9.29 -18.35
C PRO A 100 7.33 10.34 -18.47
N ASN A 101 7.60 11.10 -17.40
CA ASN A 101 8.70 12.06 -17.29
C ASN A 101 10.04 11.37 -16.98
N ILE A 102 10.03 10.17 -16.39
CA ILE A 102 11.24 9.33 -16.21
C ILE A 102 11.49 8.49 -17.47
N VAL A 103 10.47 7.77 -17.96
CA VAL A 103 10.57 6.93 -19.16
C VAL A 103 9.37 7.18 -20.06
N THR A 104 9.60 7.54 -21.33
CA THR A 104 8.56 8.12 -22.22
C THR A 104 7.39 7.20 -22.59
N TRP A 105 7.44 5.91 -22.26
CA TRP A 105 6.33 4.98 -22.47
C TRP A 105 5.46 4.79 -21.23
N GLY A 106 5.85 5.39 -20.10
CA GLY A 106 5.09 5.45 -18.86
C GLY A 106 3.70 6.06 -19.03
N ASN A 107 2.82 5.71 -18.11
CA ASN A 107 1.40 6.08 -18.13
C ASN A 107 0.76 5.85 -16.74
N ASP A 108 1.48 6.16 -15.66
CA ASP A 108 0.94 6.14 -14.29
C ASP A 108 0.01 7.33 -13.99
N ASP A 109 0.02 8.36 -14.85
CA ASP A 109 -0.76 9.60 -14.75
C ASP A 109 -2.12 9.60 -15.51
N ALA A 110 -2.45 8.52 -16.21
CA ALA A 110 -3.71 8.45 -16.96
C ALA A 110 -4.93 8.18 -16.06
N ASP A 111 -6.13 8.36 -16.63
CA ASP A 111 -7.42 8.00 -16.01
C ASP A 111 -7.38 6.55 -15.49
N ASP A 112 -7.87 6.35 -14.25
CA ASP A 112 -7.86 5.09 -13.52
C ASP A 112 -6.45 4.56 -13.13
N ARG A 113 -5.39 5.37 -13.19
CA ARG A 113 -4.00 4.95 -12.89
C ARG A 113 -3.52 5.44 -11.54
N LEU A 114 -2.36 4.95 -11.14
CA LEU A 114 -1.86 5.06 -9.77
C LEU A 114 -1.82 6.49 -9.26
N ASP A 115 -1.41 7.45 -10.10
CA ASP A 115 -1.29 8.83 -9.65
C ASP A 115 -2.63 9.60 -9.63
N GLU A 116 -3.69 9.10 -10.28
CA GLU A 116 -4.98 9.81 -10.45
C GLU A 116 -5.89 9.78 -9.23
N ASP A 117 -5.62 8.92 -8.27
CA ASP A 117 -6.41 8.76 -7.05
C ASP A 117 -5.61 9.20 -5.83
N ASP A 118 -6.29 9.74 -4.82
CA ASP A 118 -5.70 10.22 -3.57
C ASP A 118 -5.00 9.08 -2.77
N VAL A 119 -5.51 7.84 -2.88
CA VAL A 119 -4.89 6.65 -2.29
C VAL A 119 -4.94 5.43 -3.19
N CYS A 120 -3.82 4.72 -3.27
CA CYS A 120 -3.73 3.45 -3.96
C CYS A 120 -3.25 2.33 -3.04
N LEU A 121 -3.90 1.17 -3.13
CA LEU A 121 -3.42 -0.08 -2.55
C LEU A 121 -3.13 -1.11 -3.65
N VAL A 122 -1.88 -1.57 -3.72
CA VAL A 122 -1.41 -2.49 -4.75
C VAL A 122 -1.08 -3.87 -4.16
N GLY A 123 -1.45 -4.94 -4.89
CA GLY A 123 -1.21 -6.34 -4.51
C GLY A 123 -0.48 -7.10 -5.61
N LEU A 124 0.86 -7.24 -5.48
CA LEU A 124 1.75 -7.76 -6.53
C LEU A 124 2.84 -8.66 -5.94
N HIS A 125 3.33 -9.63 -6.73
CA HIS A 125 4.56 -10.37 -6.36
C HIS A 125 5.77 -9.48 -6.50
N GLY A 126 6.27 -8.97 -5.38
CA GLY A 126 7.51 -8.22 -5.35
C GLY A 126 8.77 -9.06 -5.20
N SER A 127 9.86 -8.48 -5.66
CA SER A 127 11.22 -8.92 -5.47
C SER A 127 12.09 -7.68 -5.35
N GLU A 128 13.23 -7.85 -4.71
CA GLU A 128 14.31 -6.89 -4.82
C GLU A 128 15.14 -7.18 -6.07
N SER A 129 15.51 -6.15 -6.82
CA SER A 129 16.40 -6.26 -7.97
C SER A 129 17.85 -6.43 -7.52
N SER A 130 18.56 -7.39 -8.13
CA SER A 130 19.94 -7.73 -7.77
C SER A 130 20.98 -6.65 -8.07
N ASP A 131 20.63 -5.67 -8.91
CA ASP A 131 21.59 -4.76 -9.52
C ASP A 131 21.63 -3.38 -8.85
N ALA A 132 20.57 -3.02 -8.10
CA ALA A 132 20.43 -1.68 -7.56
C ALA A 132 19.71 -1.60 -6.21
N GLU A 133 19.39 -2.72 -5.54
CA GLU A 133 18.64 -2.70 -4.28
C GLU A 133 17.36 -1.86 -4.47
N ARG A 134 16.54 -2.26 -5.43
CA ARG A 134 15.26 -1.59 -5.76
C ARG A 134 14.14 -2.58 -5.84
N TRP A 135 12.97 -2.15 -5.39
CA TRP A 135 11.76 -2.94 -5.53
C TRP A 135 11.38 -3.12 -7.01
N THR A 136 10.96 -4.34 -7.31
CA THR A 136 10.36 -4.72 -8.60
C THR A 136 9.15 -5.59 -8.32
N ALA A 137 8.16 -5.55 -9.19
CA ALA A 137 6.97 -6.39 -9.03
C ALA A 137 6.52 -7.01 -10.35
N ALA A 138 6.18 -8.30 -10.30
CA ALA A 138 5.69 -9.00 -11.46
C ALA A 138 4.28 -8.49 -11.83
N VAL A 139 4.13 -7.92 -13.03
CA VAL A 139 2.84 -7.52 -13.58
C VAL A 139 2.17 -8.71 -14.28
N ARG A 140 0.92 -8.54 -14.73
CA ARG A 140 0.13 -9.65 -15.29
C ARG A 140 0.28 -9.78 -16.80
N VAL A 141 0.32 -8.65 -17.49
CA VAL A 141 0.31 -8.56 -18.95
C VAL A 141 1.62 -7.93 -19.41
N ASP A 142 2.25 -8.54 -20.41
CA ASP A 142 3.40 -8.00 -21.10
C ASP A 142 2.88 -6.98 -22.13
N GLU A 143 3.07 -5.71 -21.84
CA GLU A 143 2.57 -4.66 -22.71
C GLU A 143 3.36 -4.60 -24.02
N ALA A 144 2.66 -4.30 -25.11
CA ALA A 144 3.33 -4.19 -26.41
C ALA A 144 4.24 -2.95 -26.43
N GLY A 145 5.54 -3.14 -26.58
CA GLY A 145 6.50 -2.04 -26.71
C GLY A 145 7.74 -2.26 -25.86
N ASP A 146 8.07 -1.24 -25.06
CA ASP A 146 9.24 -1.20 -24.19
C ASP A 146 8.93 -1.65 -22.74
N GLY A 147 7.66 -1.77 -22.37
CA GLY A 147 7.29 -2.37 -21.09
C GLY A 147 7.57 -3.87 -21.07
N ASN A 148 7.58 -4.40 -19.85
CA ASN A 148 7.95 -5.78 -19.63
C ASN A 148 7.11 -6.39 -18.50
N CYS A 149 7.40 -7.64 -18.12
CA CYS A 149 6.69 -8.34 -17.06
C CYS A 149 7.00 -7.87 -15.63
N TRP A 150 7.69 -6.73 -15.46
CA TRP A 150 8.12 -6.22 -14.17
C TRP A 150 7.95 -4.70 -14.10
N ALA A 151 7.13 -4.26 -13.14
CA ALA A 151 7.19 -2.91 -12.62
C ALA A 151 8.53 -2.70 -11.90
N ASN A 152 9.12 -1.51 -12.04
CA ASN A 152 10.42 -1.18 -11.47
C ASN A 152 10.38 0.18 -10.78
N GLN A 153 10.70 0.19 -9.48
CA GLN A 153 10.78 1.40 -8.67
C GLN A 153 11.58 2.54 -9.30
N HIS A 154 12.63 2.22 -10.06
CA HIS A 154 13.45 3.23 -10.73
C HIS A 154 12.67 4.09 -11.74
N HIS A 155 11.58 3.56 -12.25
CA HIS A 155 10.74 4.25 -13.23
C HIS A 155 9.56 4.96 -12.59
N MET A 156 9.47 5.01 -11.26
CA MET A 156 8.32 5.54 -10.52
C MET A 156 8.62 6.92 -9.93
N SER A 157 7.71 7.87 -10.09
CA SER A 157 7.70 9.14 -9.37
C SER A 157 6.24 9.56 -9.15
N PHE A 158 5.79 9.44 -7.92
CA PHE A 158 4.38 9.46 -7.58
C PHE A 158 3.88 10.81 -7.08
N GLY A 159 2.64 11.13 -7.46
CA GLY A 159 1.93 12.37 -7.14
C GLY A 159 2.34 13.57 -8.02
N ASP A 160 3.08 13.36 -9.11
CA ASP A 160 3.70 14.46 -9.84
C ASP A 160 2.72 15.23 -10.73
N THR A 161 1.87 14.49 -11.42
CA THR A 161 0.95 14.95 -12.45
C THR A 161 -0.46 15.10 -11.90
N ASN A 162 -0.83 14.22 -10.98
CA ASN A 162 -2.12 14.18 -10.30
C ASN A 162 -1.91 14.22 -8.77
N ASP A 163 -2.81 13.64 -7.99
CA ASP A 163 -3.02 13.87 -6.56
C ASP A 163 -2.79 12.64 -5.68
N LEU A 164 -2.06 11.59 -6.09
CA LEU A 164 -1.74 10.51 -5.15
C LEU A 164 -0.98 10.99 -3.90
N GLU A 165 -1.66 10.99 -2.73
CA GLU A 165 -1.06 11.28 -1.43
C GLU A 165 -0.50 10.03 -0.75
N PHE A 166 -1.15 8.87 -0.89
CA PHE A 166 -0.77 7.66 -0.15
C PHE A 166 -0.71 6.41 -1.04
N LEU A 167 0.41 5.68 -0.95
CA LEU A 167 0.58 4.40 -1.64
C LEU A 167 0.85 3.27 -0.64
N HIS A 168 -0.02 2.27 -0.63
CA HIS A 168 0.14 1.06 0.16
C HIS A 168 0.55 -0.10 -0.75
N ILE A 169 1.68 -0.74 -0.45
CA ILE A 169 2.24 -1.80 -1.28
C ILE A 169 2.15 -3.13 -0.52
N SER A 170 1.07 -3.85 -0.76
CA SER A 170 0.92 -5.25 -0.38
C SER A 170 1.76 -6.12 -1.30
N SER A 171 3.07 -6.18 -1.03
CA SER A 171 4.03 -6.93 -1.82
C SER A 171 5.23 -7.35 -0.98
N CYS A 172 5.78 -8.54 -1.26
CA CYS A 172 7.08 -8.95 -0.72
C CYS A 172 8.17 -7.97 -1.15
N HIS A 173 9.17 -7.75 -0.29
CA HIS A 173 10.33 -6.92 -0.52
C HIS A 173 10.01 -5.48 -0.97
N SER A 174 8.81 -4.98 -0.64
CA SER A 174 8.38 -3.64 -1.07
C SER A 174 9.10 -2.53 -0.35
N MET A 175 9.60 -2.78 0.86
CA MET A 175 10.24 -1.75 1.68
C MET A 175 11.40 -2.32 2.50
N CYS A 176 12.31 -3.05 1.84
CA CYS A 176 13.50 -3.58 2.52
C CYS A 176 14.44 -2.46 2.98
N GLU A 177 15.16 -2.72 4.08
CA GLU A 177 16.08 -1.75 4.73
C GLU A 177 17.10 -1.13 3.78
N ASP A 178 17.67 -1.94 2.90
CA ASP A 178 18.64 -1.55 1.87
C ASP A 178 18.01 -0.67 0.77
N ASN A 179 16.71 -0.78 0.52
CA ASN A 179 16.02 -0.01 -0.53
C ASN A 179 15.49 1.35 -0.04
N TRP A 180 15.51 1.64 1.27
CA TRP A 180 14.96 2.88 1.81
C TRP A 180 15.57 4.15 1.19
N PRO A 181 16.89 4.25 0.91
CA PRO A 181 17.43 5.42 0.23
C PRO A 181 16.91 5.60 -1.20
N GLU A 182 16.64 4.50 -1.91
CA GLU A 182 16.16 4.51 -3.29
C GLU A 182 14.69 4.96 -3.38
N TRP A 183 13.87 4.59 -2.38
CA TRP A 183 12.47 5.02 -2.29
C TRP A 183 12.30 6.52 -2.29
N PHE A 184 13.25 7.27 -1.70
CA PHE A 184 13.20 8.73 -1.69
C PHE A 184 13.09 9.35 -3.09
N GLY A 185 13.64 8.69 -4.12
CA GLY A 185 13.58 9.15 -5.51
C GLY A 185 12.19 9.07 -6.15
N SER A 186 11.29 8.27 -5.58
CA SER A 186 9.92 8.09 -6.09
C SER A 186 8.91 9.06 -5.48
N PHE A 187 9.32 9.92 -4.53
CA PHE A 187 8.41 10.88 -3.89
C PHE A 187 8.36 12.20 -4.67
N ASN A 188 7.24 12.44 -5.37
CA ASN A 188 7.01 13.66 -6.14
C ASN A 188 5.63 14.27 -5.85
N LYS A 189 5.40 14.56 -4.56
CA LYS A 189 4.18 15.06 -3.89
C LYS A 189 3.38 14.01 -3.12
N VAL A 190 3.54 12.72 -3.39
CA VAL A 190 3.08 11.66 -2.47
C VAL A 190 3.66 11.89 -1.06
N HIS A 191 2.85 11.64 -0.03
CA HIS A 191 3.17 11.90 1.38
C HIS A 191 3.83 10.71 2.05
N GLN A 192 3.26 9.52 1.81
CA GLN A 192 3.69 8.28 2.45
C GLN A 192 3.56 7.09 1.51
N ILE A 193 4.57 6.22 1.54
CA ILE A 193 4.55 4.92 0.87
C ILE A 193 4.78 3.83 1.92
N ASP A 194 3.86 2.89 2.01
CA ASP A 194 3.87 1.82 2.99
C ASP A 194 4.11 0.47 2.32
N GLY A 195 4.80 -0.43 3.01
CA GLY A 195 5.13 -1.75 2.47
C GLY A 195 5.65 -2.70 3.53
N PHE A 196 6.45 -3.67 3.11
CA PHE A 196 6.96 -4.76 3.93
C PHE A 196 8.47 -4.97 3.71
N HIS A 197 9.20 -5.13 4.80
CA HIS A 197 10.58 -5.63 4.80
C HIS A 197 10.56 -7.15 4.68
N GLY A 198 11.19 -7.66 3.61
CA GLY A 198 11.21 -9.07 3.26
C GLY A 198 9.87 -9.66 2.83
N ILE A 199 9.68 -10.97 3.01
CA ILE A 199 8.48 -11.66 2.53
C ILE A 199 7.29 -11.36 3.44
N MET A 200 6.21 -10.87 2.84
CA MET A 200 4.91 -10.73 3.50
C MET A 200 4.08 -12.01 3.40
N TYR A 201 3.17 -12.22 4.35
CA TYR A 201 2.22 -13.32 4.31
C TYR A 201 0.93 -12.92 3.58
N ILE A 202 0.32 -13.89 2.91
CA ILE A 202 -0.93 -13.70 2.18
C ILE A 202 -1.85 -14.84 2.57
N GLY A 203 -2.96 -14.51 3.22
CA GLY A 203 -3.90 -15.52 3.68
C GLY A 203 -5.18 -14.92 4.23
N SER A 204 -6.26 -15.68 4.16
CA SER A 204 -7.58 -15.27 4.64
C SER A 204 -7.60 -14.75 6.09
N THR A 205 -6.69 -15.20 6.94
CA THR A 205 -6.49 -14.75 8.33
C THR A 205 -5.97 -13.32 8.45
N LEU A 206 -5.39 -12.75 7.40
CA LEU A 206 -4.91 -11.36 7.35
C LEU A 206 -5.96 -10.40 6.79
N THR A 207 -7.11 -10.91 6.32
CA THR A 207 -8.20 -10.06 5.81
C THR A 207 -8.68 -9.07 6.87
N SER A 208 -8.77 -9.50 8.14
CA SER A 208 -9.11 -8.61 9.24
C SER A 208 -8.07 -7.51 9.41
N ASN A 209 -6.78 -7.81 9.25
CA ASN A 209 -5.73 -6.82 9.44
C ASN A 209 -5.83 -5.68 8.41
N TYR A 210 -6.21 -5.99 7.16
CA TYR A 210 -6.40 -4.95 6.13
C TYR A 210 -7.67 -4.14 6.37
N ARG A 211 -8.76 -4.77 6.85
CA ARG A 211 -9.95 -4.05 7.27
C ARG A 211 -9.64 -3.13 8.46
N ASP A 212 -9.04 -3.68 9.50
CA ASP A 212 -8.74 -2.96 10.74
C ASP A 212 -7.73 -1.81 10.46
N PHE A 213 -6.80 -1.99 9.51
CA PHE A 213 -5.99 -0.89 8.97
C PHE A 213 -6.86 0.21 8.32
N GLY A 214 -7.80 -0.17 7.45
CA GLY A 214 -8.72 0.79 6.82
C GLY A 214 -9.60 1.57 7.81
N ASP A 215 -9.91 1.00 8.97
CA ASP A 215 -10.66 1.66 10.05
C ASP A 215 -9.74 2.60 10.86
N ASP A 216 -8.61 2.07 11.36
CA ASP A 216 -7.71 2.78 12.27
C ASP A 216 -7.09 4.05 11.67
N VAL A 217 -6.86 4.09 10.34
CA VAL A 217 -6.28 5.27 9.65
C VAL A 217 -7.13 6.54 9.72
N PHE A 218 -8.37 6.47 10.19
CA PHE A 218 -9.24 7.64 10.46
C PHE A 218 -9.20 8.15 11.90
N ASP A 219 -8.45 7.45 12.78
CA ASP A 219 -8.38 7.76 14.21
C ASP A 219 -6.94 7.82 14.74
N ILE A 220 -5.96 7.27 14.01
CA ILE A 220 -4.53 7.35 14.29
C ILE A 220 -3.72 7.52 12.99
N ALA A 221 -2.49 8.01 13.13
CA ALA A 221 -1.59 8.24 12.00
C ALA A 221 -1.42 7.01 11.12
N ILE A 222 -1.40 7.19 9.80
CA ILE A 222 -1.36 6.10 8.82
C ILE A 222 -0.16 5.18 9.07
N ALA A 223 1.01 5.75 9.39
CA ALA A 223 2.20 4.98 9.71
C ALA A 223 1.99 4.04 10.92
N ASP A 224 1.34 4.53 11.98
CA ASP A 224 1.07 3.73 13.17
C ASP A 224 0.01 2.64 12.87
N ALA A 225 -1.06 3.00 12.17
CA ALA A 225 -2.10 2.04 11.75
C ALA A 225 -1.54 0.91 10.89
N TRP A 226 -0.67 1.22 9.92
CA TRP A 226 -0.02 0.21 9.05
C TRP A 226 0.80 -0.77 9.88
N LEU A 227 1.63 -0.25 10.80
CA LEU A 227 2.49 -1.07 11.64
C LEU A 227 1.68 -1.93 12.62
N ASP A 228 0.73 -1.33 13.34
CA ASP A 228 -0.03 -2.01 14.39
C ASP A 228 -0.91 -3.12 13.83
N ASN A 229 -1.50 -2.92 12.65
CA ASN A 229 -2.38 -3.91 12.03
C ASN A 229 -1.62 -5.01 11.29
N HIS A 230 -0.47 -4.70 10.68
CA HIS A 230 0.23 -5.67 9.84
C HIS A 230 1.43 -6.34 10.48
N TYR A 231 1.89 -5.91 11.65
CA TYR A 231 2.94 -6.63 12.37
C TYR A 231 2.39 -7.92 12.97
N ASP A 232 2.90 -9.06 12.50
CA ASP A 232 2.53 -10.38 13.00
C ASP A 232 3.79 -11.16 13.41
N PRO A 233 4.13 -11.18 14.71
CA PRO A 233 5.30 -11.90 15.18
C PRO A 233 5.06 -13.40 15.12
N ALA A 234 5.96 -14.11 14.46
CA ALA A 234 5.94 -15.56 14.31
C ALA A 234 4.60 -16.08 13.77
N HIS A 235 4.33 -15.86 12.49
CA HIS A 235 3.13 -16.33 11.76
C HIS A 235 3.05 -17.87 11.67
N TRP A 236 2.83 -18.50 12.83
CA TRP A 236 3.11 -19.91 13.13
C TRP A 236 2.13 -20.91 12.51
N TYR A 237 1.08 -20.44 11.86
CA TYR A 237 0.03 -21.30 11.28
C TYR A 237 0.28 -21.66 9.81
N GLU A 238 1.19 -20.98 9.11
CA GLU A 238 1.68 -21.42 7.81
C GLU A 238 2.95 -22.25 7.98
N THR A 239 2.85 -23.55 7.72
CA THR A 239 3.86 -24.57 8.06
C THR A 239 5.20 -24.48 7.29
N TRP A 240 5.50 -23.36 6.63
CA TRP A 240 6.56 -23.29 5.61
C TRP A 240 7.54 -22.12 5.75
N GLN A 241 7.30 -21.14 6.63
CA GLN A 241 8.11 -19.92 6.71
C GLN A 241 8.21 -19.47 8.18
N ASP A 242 9.39 -19.63 8.76
CA ASP A 242 9.72 -19.06 10.07
C ASP A 242 10.11 -17.59 9.83
N GLY A 243 9.29 -16.64 10.25
CA GLY A 243 9.58 -15.21 10.17
C GLY A 243 8.41 -14.34 10.64
N ASP A 244 8.71 -13.10 11.01
CA ASP A 244 7.72 -12.08 11.34
C ASP A 244 7.16 -11.43 10.06
N GLN A 245 5.92 -10.94 10.10
CA GLN A 245 5.46 -9.97 9.11
C GLN A 245 5.96 -8.58 9.52
N CYS A 246 6.81 -7.96 8.70
CA CYS A 246 7.49 -6.71 9.04
C CYS A 246 6.97 -5.54 8.22
N PRO A 247 5.87 -4.89 8.62
CA PRO A 247 5.41 -3.66 7.97
C PRO A 247 6.41 -2.52 8.17
N VAL A 248 6.52 -1.67 7.17
CA VAL A 248 7.36 -0.48 7.16
C VAL A 248 6.56 0.67 6.56
N ALA A 249 6.59 1.82 7.20
CA ALA A 249 5.98 3.05 6.71
C ALA A 249 7.04 4.09 6.36
N TYR A 250 6.92 4.75 5.21
CA TYR A 250 7.91 5.70 4.70
C TYR A 250 7.26 7.06 4.41
N ALA A 251 7.46 8.03 5.30
CA ALA A 251 6.92 9.38 5.16
C ALA A 251 8.00 10.39 4.72
N VAL A 252 7.62 11.41 3.96
CA VAL A 252 8.53 12.49 3.53
C VAL A 252 8.11 13.88 4.02
N GLY A 253 9.03 14.83 3.95
CA GLY A 253 8.74 16.23 4.26
C GLY A 253 9.85 17.18 3.84
N THR A 254 9.62 18.47 4.05
CA THR A 254 10.56 19.56 3.72
C THR A 254 11.57 19.84 4.83
N SER A 255 11.40 19.23 6.01
CA SER A 255 12.31 19.32 7.15
C SER A 255 12.08 18.15 8.10
N GLU A 256 13.03 17.84 8.98
CA GLU A 256 12.88 16.80 10.02
C GLU A 256 11.58 16.94 10.83
N ASN A 257 11.22 18.16 11.23
CA ASN A 257 10.00 18.43 11.99
C ASN A 257 8.72 18.22 11.16
N ASP A 258 8.73 18.65 9.90
CA ASP A 258 7.61 18.46 8.96
C ASP A 258 7.37 16.95 8.72
N THR A 259 8.43 16.22 8.37
CA THR A 259 8.38 14.76 8.19
C THR A 259 7.91 14.03 9.45
N THR A 260 8.41 14.41 10.62
CA THR A 260 7.98 13.83 11.91
C THR A 260 6.50 14.11 12.18
N THR A 261 6.04 15.33 11.88
CA THR A 261 4.64 15.72 12.11
C THR A 261 3.70 14.91 11.23
N ARG A 262 4.02 14.75 9.94
CA ARG A 262 3.24 13.94 9.00
C ARG A 262 3.17 12.48 9.42
N ARG A 263 4.32 11.86 9.65
CA ARG A 263 4.41 10.48 10.14
C ARG A 263 3.54 10.23 11.39
N ASP A 264 3.50 11.20 12.31
CA ASP A 264 2.84 11.04 13.62
C ASP A 264 1.38 11.54 13.64
N GLN A 265 0.86 12.18 12.58
CA GLN A 265 -0.44 12.87 12.61
C GLN A 265 -1.26 12.79 11.33
N GLU A 266 -0.68 12.37 10.21
CA GLU A 266 -1.42 12.31 8.94
C GLU A 266 -2.34 11.09 8.95
N GLU A 267 -3.63 11.37 8.76
CA GLU A 267 -4.78 10.44 8.83
C GLU A 267 -5.56 10.53 7.52
N TYR A 268 -6.39 9.53 7.21
CA TYR A 268 -7.27 9.54 6.02
C TYR A 268 -8.34 10.65 6.05
N ASP A 269 -8.51 11.34 7.19
CA ASP A 269 -9.35 12.53 7.23
C ASP A 269 -8.71 13.82 7.74
N ASP A 270 -7.40 13.80 8.02
CA ASP A 270 -6.59 14.97 8.37
C ASP A 270 -5.27 14.96 7.57
N GLU A 271 -5.40 15.15 6.26
CA GLU A 271 -4.27 15.21 5.33
C GLU A 271 -3.57 16.57 5.38
N PHE A 272 -2.23 16.53 5.27
CA PHE A 272 -1.42 17.72 5.14
C PHE A 272 -1.34 18.15 3.66
N SER A 273 -0.89 19.37 3.39
CA SER A 273 -0.71 19.83 2.00
C SER A 273 0.45 19.12 1.29
N ASP A 274 0.40 18.95 -0.03
CA ASP A 274 1.44 18.32 -0.86
C ASP A 274 2.88 18.71 -0.51
N VAL A 275 3.77 17.71 -0.49
CA VAL A 275 5.22 17.91 -0.32
C VAL A 275 5.89 18.07 -1.68
N SER A 276 5.86 19.30 -2.21
CA SER A 276 6.64 19.64 -3.40
C SER A 276 8.13 19.75 -3.07
N ASN A 277 8.95 18.81 -3.57
CA ASN A 277 10.40 18.71 -3.32
C ASN A 277 10.75 18.31 -1.87
N PRO A 278 10.46 17.06 -1.47
CA PRO A 278 10.90 16.57 -0.16
C PRO A 278 12.42 16.68 -0.02
N THR A 279 12.88 16.96 1.20
CA THR A 279 14.32 17.01 1.53
C THR A 279 14.67 16.18 2.77
N TRP A 280 13.66 15.60 3.42
CA TRP A 280 13.74 14.74 4.57
C TRP A 280 12.78 13.58 4.43
N TYR A 281 13.15 12.44 5.01
CA TYR A 281 12.29 11.27 5.13
C TYR A 281 12.41 10.65 6.53
N ALA A 282 11.38 9.90 6.92
CA ALA A 282 11.35 9.09 8.12
C ALA A 282 10.81 7.71 7.76
N VAL A 283 11.49 6.67 8.24
CA VAL A 283 11.06 5.29 8.09
C VAL A 283 10.65 4.77 9.46
N THR A 284 9.43 4.26 9.56
CA THR A 284 8.87 3.66 10.78
C THR A 284 8.79 2.16 10.59
N TYR A 285 9.30 1.41 11.56
CA TYR A 285 9.29 -0.04 11.54
C TYR A 285 9.36 -0.61 12.95
N VAL A 286 9.06 -1.90 13.09
CA VAL A 286 9.20 -2.62 14.36
C VAL A 286 10.65 -3.07 14.53
N GLY A 287 11.36 -2.48 15.50
CA GLY A 287 12.75 -2.83 15.78
C GLY A 287 12.93 -4.31 16.16
N GLY A 288 13.90 -4.96 15.55
CA GLY A 288 14.17 -6.39 15.71
C GLY A 288 13.18 -7.33 14.99
N CYS A 289 12.30 -6.81 14.14
CA CYS A 289 11.42 -7.65 13.29
C CYS A 289 12.26 -8.50 12.34
N ASP A 290 12.06 -9.82 12.36
CA ASP A 290 12.90 -10.81 11.66
C ASP A 290 12.09 -11.54 10.58
N PRO A 291 11.99 -11.00 9.36
CA PRO A 291 11.14 -11.58 8.32
C PRO A 291 11.75 -12.83 7.70
N TYR A 292 10.93 -13.59 6.98
CA TYR A 292 11.44 -14.71 6.20
C TYR A 292 12.26 -14.20 5.01
N LYS A 293 13.49 -14.73 4.86
CA LYS A 293 14.47 -14.49 3.77
C LYS A 293 15.17 -13.13 3.72
N ASP A 294 15.01 -12.28 4.73
CA ASP A 294 15.81 -11.06 4.89
C ASP A 294 16.41 -10.95 6.29
N PRO A 295 17.44 -10.11 6.50
CA PRO A 295 17.97 -9.86 7.83
C PRO A 295 16.93 -9.19 8.73
N ALA A 296 16.99 -9.46 10.04
CA ALA A 296 16.20 -8.71 11.01
C ALA A 296 16.49 -7.20 10.95
N LEU A 297 15.43 -6.40 11.10
CA LEU A 297 15.53 -4.95 11.17
C LEU A 297 16.32 -4.51 12.43
N PRO A 298 16.99 -3.34 12.39
CA PRO A 298 17.72 -2.82 13.54
C PRO A 298 16.85 -2.68 14.81
N ASP A 299 17.43 -2.87 16.00
CA ASP A 299 16.77 -2.68 17.31
C ASP A 299 16.54 -1.20 17.69
#